data_AF-A0AA97PRI8-F1
#
_entry.id   AF-A0AA97PRI8-F1
#
_cell.length_a   1.000
_cell.length_b   1.000
_cell.length_c   1.000
_cell.angle_alpha   90.00
_cell.angle_beta   90.00
_cell.angle_gamma   90.00
#
_symmetry.space_group_name_H-M   'P 1'
#
loop_
_entity.id
_entity.type
_entity.pdbx_description
1 polymer ?
#
loop_
_entity_poly.entity_id
_entity_poly.type
_entity_poly.pdbx_seq_one_letter_code
_entity_poly.pdbx_strand_id
1 'polypeptide(L)'
;MADDDLLDKVHNLSDIELAVLLCLISREHCLISTPSEALNDLVGELHLIATRTFGLTCVTVDCHANTTLEDFATSLLLPTPSSPYVRPGSTSPLQTRGNDSYFQSQSVATPPLIRGGGLQPPRSPLISSSSSGACNATGTSTTALPGPGAIANVVLARNLDHAPSAVQAQALELLRTRRIFTRTTVQTAPRPFLLVAVVGADSGGQARVNPHLNDLLYMAHWHDPEDGFVNLEEMRAAEDIATEPVFSDAVGCPIFVASLHDVQFDIEVVRYQMNIVSFLRIHRAVDGGITPTATKHFERLIKCLAPLHRLDFVTPSLVAMAAKKVYLHRIKMVKAQAERSMQWGSDLAAVKAVLEDIGPEDVIEDVIAMVTPPV
;
A
#
# COMPACT_ATOMS: atom_id res chain seq x y z
N MET A 1 -17.37 18.98 -15.70
CA MET A 1 -18.14 19.49 -14.54
C MET A 1 -17.73 18.72 -13.29
N ALA A 2 -18.27 17.53 -12.97
CA ALA A 2 -17.81 16.77 -11.78
C ALA A 2 -16.34 16.31 -11.87
N ASP A 3 -15.88 15.99 -13.08
CA ASP A 3 -14.50 15.55 -13.31
C ASP A 3 -13.48 16.71 -13.19
N ASP A 4 -13.89 17.93 -13.54
CA ASP A 4 -13.03 19.11 -13.46
C ASP A 4 -12.82 19.53 -12.00
N ASP A 5 -13.88 19.49 -11.19
CA ASP A 5 -13.83 19.80 -9.76
C ASP A 5 -12.94 18.79 -9.01
N LEU A 6 -12.94 17.51 -9.42
CA LEU A 6 -12.04 16.49 -8.86
C LEU A 6 -10.58 16.77 -9.27
N LEU A 7 -10.33 17.16 -10.51
CA LEU A 7 -8.98 17.48 -10.98
C LEU A 7 -8.43 18.74 -10.32
N ASP A 8 -9.26 19.77 -10.12
CA ASP A 8 -8.87 20.98 -9.39
C ASP A 8 -8.52 20.66 -7.93
N LYS A 9 -9.26 19.74 -7.29
CA LYS A 9 -8.88 19.24 -5.95
C LYS A 9 -7.54 18.50 -5.98
N VAL A 10 -7.27 17.70 -7.01
CA VAL A 10 -5.99 16.99 -7.15
C VAL A 10 -4.82 17.95 -7.38
N HIS A 11 -5.02 19.04 -8.11
CA HIS A 11 -3.98 20.07 -8.31
C HIS A 11 -3.62 20.85 -7.04
N ASN A 12 -4.53 20.88 -6.05
CA ASN A 12 -4.29 21.52 -4.76
C ASN A 12 -3.67 20.56 -3.72
N LEU A 13 -3.45 19.28 -4.06
CA LEU A 13 -2.82 18.33 -3.16
C LEU A 13 -1.33 18.65 -2.98
N SER A 14 -0.84 18.39 -1.76
CA SER A 14 0.60 18.39 -1.49
C SER A 14 1.31 17.24 -2.24
N ASP A 15 2.62 17.36 -2.37
CA ASP A 15 3.48 16.35 -2.99
C ASP A 15 3.36 14.95 -2.34
N ILE A 16 3.20 14.91 -1.01
CA ILE A 16 3.00 13.67 -0.25
C ILE A 16 1.62 13.08 -0.55
N GLU A 17 0.56 13.90 -0.54
CA GLU A 17 -0.80 13.46 -0.84
C GLU A 17 -0.93 12.96 -2.28
N LEU A 18 -0.31 13.66 -3.23
CA LEU A 18 -0.23 13.25 -4.63
C LEU A 18 0.50 11.91 -4.77
N ALA A 19 1.59 11.70 -4.03
CA ALA A 19 2.29 10.42 -4.00
C ALA A 19 1.39 9.29 -3.47
N VAL A 20 0.67 9.50 -2.37
CA VAL A 20 -0.28 8.52 -1.83
C VAL A 20 -1.41 8.24 -2.84
N LEU A 21 -1.97 9.27 -3.47
CA LEU A 21 -3.01 9.14 -4.49
C LEU A 21 -2.55 8.30 -5.68
N LEU A 22 -1.36 8.58 -6.22
CA LEU A 22 -0.77 7.83 -7.34
C LEU A 22 -0.58 6.35 -7.00
N CYS A 23 -0.19 6.03 -5.77
CA CYS A 23 -0.09 4.65 -5.30
C CYS A 23 -1.45 3.97 -5.16
N LEU A 24 -2.45 4.68 -4.67
CA LEU A 24 -3.81 4.18 -4.56
C LEU A 24 -4.44 3.88 -5.93
N ILE A 25 -4.30 4.81 -6.89
CA ILE A 25 -4.78 4.65 -8.27
C ILE A 25 -4.08 3.46 -8.96
N SER A 26 -2.76 3.39 -8.83
CA SER A 26 -1.97 2.31 -9.42
C SER A 26 -2.11 0.98 -8.69
N ARG A 27 -2.67 0.96 -7.46
CA ARG A 27 -2.74 -0.20 -6.55
C ARG A 27 -1.39 -0.82 -6.25
N GLU A 28 -0.38 0.03 -6.15
CA GLU A 28 1.00 -0.32 -5.81
C GLU A 28 1.41 0.36 -4.51
N HIS A 29 2.65 0.13 -4.06
CA HIS A 29 3.16 0.54 -2.75
C HIS A 29 4.33 1.52 -2.90
N CYS A 30 4.54 2.43 -1.97
CA CYS A 30 5.62 3.43 -2.04
C CYS A 30 6.58 3.38 -0.87
N LEU A 31 7.73 4.01 -1.09
CA LEU A 31 8.70 4.38 -0.07
C LEU A 31 8.66 5.90 0.09
N ILE A 32 8.56 6.39 1.32
CA ILE A 32 8.69 7.82 1.62
C ILE A 32 9.83 7.96 2.62
N SER A 33 10.76 8.84 2.31
CA SER A 33 11.95 9.08 3.11
C SER A 33 12.05 10.54 3.51
N THR A 34 12.60 10.76 4.69
CA THR A 34 12.78 12.08 5.32
C THR A 34 14.01 12.00 6.22
N PRO A 35 14.63 13.13 6.61
CA PRO A 35 15.60 13.16 7.70
C PRO A 35 15.05 12.48 8.95
N SER A 36 15.92 11.74 9.63
CA SER A 36 15.53 10.91 10.80
C SER A 36 14.84 11.71 11.92
N GLU A 37 15.11 13.01 11.99
CA GLU A 37 14.56 13.96 12.96
C GLU A 37 13.05 14.19 12.76
N ALA A 38 12.62 14.32 11.51
CA ALA A 38 11.26 14.66 11.11
C ALA A 38 10.37 13.43 10.86
N LEU A 39 10.89 12.22 11.11
CA LEU A 39 10.20 10.98 10.79
C LEU A 39 8.88 10.82 11.56
N ASN A 40 8.82 11.28 12.82
CA ASN A 40 7.58 11.25 13.59
C ASN A 40 6.50 12.16 12.99
N ASP A 41 6.90 13.36 12.58
CA ASP A 41 5.99 14.32 11.95
C ASP A 41 5.50 13.76 10.61
N LEU A 42 6.38 13.18 9.78
CA LEU A 42 5.96 12.53 8.54
C LEU A 42 4.94 11.39 8.77
N VAL A 43 5.14 10.55 9.79
CA VAL A 43 4.18 9.48 10.13
C VAL A 43 2.83 10.08 10.57
N GLY A 44 2.85 11.15 11.36
CA GLY A 44 1.65 11.89 11.76
C GLY A 44 0.91 12.50 10.57
N GLU A 45 1.65 13.14 9.67
CA GLU A 45 1.13 13.71 8.42
C GLU A 45 0.49 12.62 7.55
N LEU A 46 1.18 11.50 7.31
CA LEU A 46 0.64 10.39 6.53
C LEU A 46 -0.61 9.77 7.15
N HIS A 47 -0.68 9.71 8.48
CA HIS A 47 -1.86 9.25 9.19
C HIS A 47 -3.05 10.21 8.98
N LEU A 48 -2.81 11.53 9.03
CA LEU A 48 -3.82 12.53 8.72
C LEU A 48 -4.25 12.46 7.25
N ILE A 49 -3.31 12.33 6.31
CA ILE A 49 -3.61 12.16 4.88
C ILE A 49 -4.50 10.93 4.65
N ALA A 50 -4.17 9.78 5.25
CA ALA A 50 -4.96 8.57 5.10
C ALA A 50 -6.39 8.74 5.64
N THR A 51 -6.55 9.37 6.81
CA THR A 51 -7.84 9.49 7.50
C THR A 51 -8.67 10.68 7.05
N ARG A 52 -8.08 11.89 7.00
CA ARG A 52 -8.72 13.13 6.58
C ARG A 52 -8.82 13.25 5.07
N THR A 53 -7.76 13.03 4.30
CA THR A 53 -7.81 13.25 2.85
C THR A 53 -8.55 12.13 2.14
N PHE A 54 -8.26 10.86 2.49
CA PHE A 54 -8.79 9.68 1.79
C PHE A 54 -9.87 8.89 2.52
N GLY A 55 -10.15 9.16 3.80
CA GLY A 55 -11.16 8.43 4.56
C GLY A 55 -10.85 6.93 4.77
N LEU A 56 -9.57 6.54 4.71
CA LEU A 56 -9.12 5.16 4.82
C LEU A 56 -8.66 4.82 6.24
N THR A 57 -8.83 3.56 6.62
CA THR A 57 -8.27 3.06 7.89
C THR A 57 -6.76 2.98 7.81
N CYS A 58 -6.05 3.55 8.79
CA CYS A 58 -4.61 3.63 8.82
C CYS A 58 -4.05 2.99 10.10
N VAL A 59 -2.97 2.23 9.98
CA VAL A 59 -2.23 1.69 11.13
C VAL A 59 -0.73 1.89 10.92
N THR A 60 -0.04 2.28 11.99
CA THR A 60 1.42 2.43 12.02
C THR A 60 2.06 1.19 12.62
N VAL A 61 3.07 0.65 11.94
CA VAL A 61 3.87 -0.48 12.38
C VAL A 61 5.30 -0.02 12.57
N ASP A 62 5.72 0.06 13.83
CA ASP A 62 7.10 0.44 14.18
C ASP A 62 8.02 -0.78 14.07
N CYS A 63 8.97 -0.72 13.14
CA CYS A 63 9.93 -1.80 12.94
C CYS A 63 11.25 -1.52 13.67
N HIS A 64 11.76 -2.58 14.28
CA HIS A 64 12.99 -2.64 15.08
C HIS A 64 13.74 -3.93 14.77
N ALA A 65 15.02 -4.01 15.11
CA ALA A 65 15.83 -5.21 14.92
C ALA A 65 15.27 -6.48 15.59
N ASN A 66 14.52 -6.32 16.69
CA ASN A 66 13.95 -7.42 17.47
C ASN A 66 12.49 -7.76 17.10
N THR A 67 11.95 -7.13 16.05
CA THR A 67 10.55 -7.32 15.66
C THR A 67 10.34 -8.74 15.16
N THR A 68 9.39 -9.47 15.76
CA THR A 68 9.08 -10.83 15.32
C THR A 68 8.06 -10.84 14.18
N LEU A 69 7.95 -11.98 13.49
CA LEU A 69 6.93 -12.17 12.44
C LEU A 69 5.50 -12.05 13.00
N GLU A 70 5.30 -12.50 14.25
CA GLU A 70 4.00 -12.41 14.91
C GLU A 70 3.67 -10.97 15.30
N ASP A 71 4.64 -10.23 15.85
CA ASP A 71 4.47 -8.82 16.18
C ASP A 71 4.14 -7.98 14.94
N PHE A 72 4.82 -8.26 13.83
CA PHE A 72 4.51 -7.62 12.55
C PHE A 72 3.08 -7.93 12.11
N ALA A 73 2.67 -9.20 12.13
CA ALA A 73 1.33 -9.60 11.69
C ALA A 73 0.20 -9.05 12.56
N THR A 74 0.39 -9.01 13.88
CA THR A 74 -0.60 -8.44 14.82
C THR A 74 -0.70 -6.93 14.70
N SER A 75 0.43 -6.25 14.45
CA SER A 75 0.47 -4.80 14.26
C SER A 75 -0.22 -4.33 12.98
N LEU A 76 -0.49 -5.21 12.01
CA LEU A 76 -1.25 -4.86 10.80
C LEU A 76 -2.76 -4.77 11.04
N LEU A 77 -3.24 -5.30 12.16
CA LEU A 77 -4.66 -5.46 12.43
C LEU A 77 -5.22 -4.22 13.10
N LEU A 78 -6.44 -3.85 12.71
CA LEU A 78 -7.14 -2.77 13.37
C LEU A 78 -7.42 -3.14 14.83
N PRO A 79 -7.22 -2.20 15.77
CA PRO A 79 -7.54 -2.42 17.17
C PRO A 79 -8.98 -2.90 17.31
N THR A 80 -9.15 -4.09 17.86
CA THR A 80 -10.47 -4.56 18.28
C THR A 80 -10.98 -3.58 19.34
N PRO A 81 -12.16 -2.95 19.21
CA PRO A 81 -12.72 -2.20 20.32
C PRO A 81 -12.89 -3.18 21.48
N SER A 82 -12.02 -3.06 22.48
CA SER A 82 -12.18 -3.83 23.71
C SER A 82 -13.55 -3.46 24.29
N SER A 83 -14.41 -4.47 24.40
CA SER A 83 -15.69 -4.31 25.08
C SER A 83 -15.43 -3.72 26.46
N PRO A 84 -15.98 -2.55 26.80
CA PRO A 84 -15.76 -1.98 28.11
C PRO A 84 -16.54 -2.83 29.14
N TYR A 85 -15.80 -3.45 30.06
CA TYR A 85 -16.25 -4.09 31.31
C TYR A 85 -16.91 -5.47 31.25
N VAL A 86 -16.13 -6.51 31.59
CA VAL A 86 -16.59 -7.53 32.55
C VAL A 86 -16.03 -7.15 33.91
N ARG A 87 -16.87 -6.58 34.80
CA ARG A 87 -16.52 -6.50 36.24
C ARG A 87 -16.75 -7.88 36.87
N PRO A 88 -15.77 -8.46 37.57
CA PRO A 88 -16.03 -9.55 38.49
C PRO A 88 -16.57 -8.97 39.80
N GLY A 89 -17.76 -9.42 40.21
CA GLY A 89 -18.29 -9.15 41.55
C GLY A 89 -19.54 -8.28 41.59
N SER A 90 -20.71 -8.92 41.48
CA SER A 90 -21.88 -8.50 42.24
C SER A 90 -22.76 -9.72 42.48
N THR A 91 -22.53 -10.37 43.62
CA THR A 91 -23.49 -11.25 44.29
C THR A 91 -24.85 -10.55 44.34
N SER A 92 -25.82 -11.07 43.59
CA SER A 92 -27.23 -10.66 43.71
C SER A 92 -27.95 -11.71 44.56
N PRO A 93 -28.81 -11.30 45.51
CA PRO A 93 -29.36 -12.18 46.53
C PRO A 93 -30.54 -13.00 46.01
N LEU A 94 -30.81 -14.08 46.75
CA LEU A 94 -31.97 -14.95 46.65
C LEU A 94 -33.27 -14.23 46.29
N GLN A 95 -33.99 -14.77 45.31
CA GLN A 95 -35.45 -14.88 45.39
C GLN A 95 -35.88 -16.31 45.08
N THR A 96 -36.52 -16.90 46.08
CA THR A 96 -37.22 -18.18 46.07
C THR A 96 -38.60 -18.03 45.44
N ARG A 97 -38.96 -18.98 44.57
CA ARG A 97 -40.31 -19.50 44.21
C ARG A 97 -40.23 -20.01 42.78
N GLY A 98 -40.58 -21.24 42.42
CA GLY A 98 -41.19 -22.37 43.08
C GLY A 98 -41.56 -23.35 41.95
N ASN A 99 -41.48 -24.65 42.22
CA ASN A 99 -42.27 -25.73 41.61
C ASN A 99 -42.70 -25.60 40.13
N ASP A 100 -42.24 -26.49 39.26
CA ASP A 100 -42.79 -27.85 39.18
C ASP A 100 -41.99 -28.73 38.21
N SER A 101 -41.88 -29.97 38.63
CA SER A 101 -41.35 -31.17 38.00
C SER A 101 -42.01 -31.53 36.66
N TYR A 102 -41.25 -32.15 35.74
CA TYR A 102 -41.68 -33.38 35.04
C TYR A 102 -40.46 -34.19 34.58
N PHE A 103 -40.27 -35.33 35.24
CA PHE A 103 -39.34 -36.41 34.89
C PHE A 103 -40.15 -37.53 34.22
N GLN A 104 -39.44 -38.46 33.57
CA GLN A 104 -39.84 -39.79 33.02
C GLN A 104 -40.12 -39.82 31.51
N SER A 105 -39.29 -40.44 30.65
CA SER A 105 -38.76 -41.83 30.56
C SER A 105 -39.68 -42.82 29.82
N GLN A 106 -39.16 -43.29 28.67
CA GLN A 106 -39.38 -44.55 27.92
C GLN A 106 -40.57 -45.48 28.26
N SER A 107 -41.28 -45.96 27.21
CA SER A 107 -41.31 -47.40 26.82
C SER A 107 -42.32 -47.73 25.70
N VAL A 108 -41.84 -48.42 24.66
CA VAL A 108 -42.34 -49.63 23.95
C VAL A 108 -43.86 -49.95 23.91
N ALA A 109 -44.42 -50.16 22.70
CA ALA A 109 -45.36 -51.27 22.37
C ALA A 109 -45.59 -51.44 20.85
N THR A 110 -45.62 -52.70 20.40
CA THR A 110 -45.80 -53.26 19.03
C THR A 110 -47.29 -53.65 18.74
N PRO A 111 -47.65 -54.40 17.65
CA PRO A 111 -48.32 -53.98 16.40
C PRO A 111 -49.77 -54.56 16.23
N PRO A 112 -50.43 -54.47 15.04
CA PRO A 112 -50.63 -55.70 14.25
C PRO A 112 -50.71 -55.59 12.69
N LEU A 113 -50.13 -56.61 12.04
CA LEU A 113 -50.53 -57.50 10.91
C LEU A 113 -51.43 -57.13 9.69
N ILE A 114 -50.91 -57.55 8.50
CA ILE A 114 -51.56 -58.08 7.24
C ILE A 114 -52.14 -57.01 6.26
N ARG A 115 -51.93 -56.95 4.92
CA ARG A 115 -51.55 -57.88 3.81
C ARG A 115 -51.10 -57.08 2.56
N GLY A 116 -50.20 -57.64 1.75
CA GLY A 116 -50.33 -57.61 0.28
C GLY A 116 -49.46 -56.66 -0.58
N GLY A 117 -48.36 -57.20 -1.12
CA GLY A 117 -48.00 -57.12 -2.56
C GLY A 117 -47.45 -55.82 -3.16
N GLY A 118 -46.19 -55.85 -3.62
CA GLY A 118 -45.69 -54.88 -4.61
C GLY A 118 -44.19 -54.60 -4.50
N LEU A 119 -43.41 -55.14 -5.44
CA LEU A 119 -41.96 -54.96 -5.56
C LEU A 119 -41.61 -53.54 -6.05
N GLN A 120 -40.77 -52.79 -5.32
CA GLN A 120 -39.79 -51.81 -5.86
C GLN A 120 -38.87 -51.25 -4.74
N PRO A 121 -37.55 -51.11 -4.96
CA PRO A 121 -36.63 -50.52 -3.98
C PRO A 121 -36.64 -48.96 -4.03
N PRO A 122 -36.41 -48.28 -2.89
CA PRO A 122 -36.64 -46.84 -2.74
C PRO A 122 -35.48 -45.99 -3.27
N ARG A 123 -35.83 -44.94 -4.02
CA ARG A 123 -34.95 -43.79 -4.33
C ARG A 123 -35.00 -42.78 -3.19
N SER A 124 -33.81 -42.29 -2.81
CA SER A 124 -33.53 -41.34 -1.73
C SER A 124 -34.34 -40.04 -1.82
N PRO A 125 -34.80 -39.46 -0.70
CA PRO A 125 -35.47 -38.16 -0.71
C PRO A 125 -34.44 -37.02 -0.76
N LEU A 126 -34.64 -36.11 -1.71
CA LEU A 126 -33.96 -34.82 -1.80
C LEU A 126 -34.41 -33.93 -0.64
N ILE A 127 -33.44 -33.47 0.16
CA ILE A 127 -33.64 -32.47 1.20
C ILE A 127 -33.74 -31.10 0.52
N SER A 128 -34.89 -30.47 0.71
CA SER A 128 -35.20 -29.09 0.35
C SER A 128 -34.47 -28.12 1.28
N SER A 129 -33.41 -27.48 0.79
CA SER A 129 -32.83 -26.31 1.44
C SER A 129 -33.67 -25.07 1.14
N SER A 130 -34.50 -24.70 2.10
CA SER A 130 -35.12 -23.37 2.18
C SER A 130 -34.09 -22.39 2.75
N SER A 131 -33.43 -21.64 1.88
CA SER A 131 -32.75 -20.39 2.25
C SER A 131 -33.53 -19.22 1.66
N SER A 132 -34.55 -18.81 2.41
CA SER A 132 -35.16 -17.49 2.31
C SER A 132 -34.13 -16.44 2.76
N GLY A 133 -33.60 -15.70 1.81
CA GLY A 133 -32.67 -14.59 2.04
C GLY A 133 -32.62 -13.72 0.79
N ALA A 134 -33.73 -13.06 0.48
CA ALA A 134 -33.77 -12.00 -0.50
C ALA A 134 -33.03 -10.78 0.07
N CYS A 135 -31.90 -10.41 -0.52
CA CYS A 135 -31.32 -9.07 -0.36
C CYS A 135 -31.54 -8.29 -1.65
N ASN A 136 -32.28 -7.19 -1.53
CA ASN A 136 -32.53 -6.24 -2.59
C ASN A 136 -31.21 -5.66 -3.10
N ALA A 137 -31.03 -5.77 -4.42
CA ALA A 137 -30.07 -4.98 -5.16
C ALA A 137 -30.59 -3.53 -5.25
N THR A 138 -29.93 -2.64 -4.52
CA THR A 138 -29.91 -1.21 -4.80
C THR A 138 -28.51 -0.72 -4.47
N GLY A 139 -27.76 -0.37 -5.52
CA GLY A 139 -26.38 0.07 -5.42
C GLY A 139 -26.26 1.36 -4.60
N THR A 140 -25.54 1.24 -3.49
CA THR A 140 -24.81 2.32 -2.82
C THR A 140 -23.62 1.62 -2.17
N SER A 141 -22.44 1.78 -2.75
CA SER A 141 -21.18 1.28 -2.23
C SER A 141 -20.80 2.08 -0.98
N THR A 142 -21.47 1.80 0.13
CA THR A 142 -20.97 2.19 1.44
C THR A 142 -19.82 1.25 1.79
N THR A 143 -18.61 1.80 1.91
CA THR A 143 -17.43 1.13 2.45
C THR A 143 -17.76 0.66 3.86
N ALA A 144 -18.21 -0.60 3.99
CA ALA A 144 -18.43 -1.22 5.28
C ALA A 144 -17.09 -1.18 6.05
N LEU A 145 -17.09 -0.52 7.21
CA LEU A 145 -15.93 -0.47 8.09
C LEU A 145 -15.41 -1.89 8.31
N PRO A 146 -14.10 -2.14 8.10
CA PRO A 146 -13.52 -3.46 8.27
C PRO A 146 -13.81 -3.99 9.68
N GLY A 147 -14.26 -5.24 9.76
CA GLY A 147 -14.60 -5.88 11.03
C GLY A 147 -13.39 -5.96 11.98
N PRO A 148 -13.63 -6.11 13.29
CA PRO A 148 -12.58 -6.25 14.30
C PRO A 148 -11.57 -7.34 13.92
N GLY A 149 -10.28 -7.00 13.90
CA GLY A 149 -9.20 -7.92 13.55
C GLY A 149 -8.94 -8.06 12.05
N ALA A 150 -9.49 -7.20 11.20
CA ALA A 150 -9.10 -7.09 9.80
C ALA A 150 -7.87 -6.19 9.63
N ILE A 151 -7.13 -6.41 8.54
CA ILE A 151 -5.97 -5.58 8.14
C ILE A 151 -6.46 -4.19 7.73
N ALA A 152 -5.73 -3.15 8.14
CA ALA A 152 -6.00 -1.77 7.74
C ALA A 152 -5.83 -1.53 6.23
N ASN A 153 -6.52 -0.52 5.69
CA ASN A 153 -6.40 -0.14 4.28
C ASN A 153 -5.03 0.47 3.98
N VAL A 154 -4.53 1.31 4.87
CA VAL A 154 -3.21 1.93 4.79
C VAL A 154 -2.36 1.44 5.95
N VAL A 155 -1.17 0.96 5.63
CA VAL A 155 -0.19 0.50 6.62
C VAL A 155 1.07 1.34 6.46
N LEU A 156 1.41 2.09 7.51
CA LEU A 156 2.63 2.88 7.59
C LEU A 156 3.70 2.05 8.28
N ALA A 157 4.62 1.47 7.50
CA ALA A 157 5.72 0.68 8.04
C ALA A 157 6.92 1.59 8.34
N ARG A 158 7.03 2.03 9.59
CA ARG A 158 8.11 2.87 10.08
C ARG A 158 9.39 2.06 10.26
N ASN A 159 10.53 2.62 9.86
CA ASN A 159 11.86 2.05 10.07
C ASN A 159 11.99 0.61 9.54
N LEU A 160 11.34 0.34 8.40
CA LEU A 160 11.29 -1.00 7.80
C LEU A 160 12.69 -1.52 7.40
N ASP A 161 13.64 -0.61 7.19
CA ASP A 161 15.06 -0.88 6.97
C ASP A 161 15.75 -1.55 8.18
N HIS A 162 15.35 -1.22 9.40
CA HIS A 162 15.84 -1.84 10.63
C HIS A 162 15.20 -3.20 10.95
N ALA A 163 14.11 -3.56 10.25
CA ALA A 163 13.45 -4.84 10.45
C ALA A 163 14.35 -6.03 10.03
N PRO A 164 14.28 -7.18 10.71
CA PRO A 164 15.02 -8.36 10.28
C PRO A 164 14.57 -8.85 8.89
N SER A 165 15.47 -9.51 8.18
CA SER A 165 15.24 -9.96 6.79
C SER A 165 13.99 -10.83 6.62
N ALA A 166 13.64 -11.63 7.63
CA ALA A 166 12.43 -12.44 7.65
C ALA A 166 11.15 -11.59 7.66
N VAL A 167 11.12 -10.49 8.42
CA VAL A 167 9.97 -9.56 8.46
C VAL A 167 9.85 -8.82 7.14
N GLN A 168 10.97 -8.37 6.56
CA GLN A 168 10.94 -7.75 5.23
C GLN A 168 10.49 -8.73 4.13
N ALA A 169 10.85 -10.01 4.24
CA ALA A 169 10.35 -11.05 3.35
C ALA A 169 8.84 -11.30 3.53
N GLN A 170 8.34 -11.25 4.78
CA GLN A 170 6.90 -11.33 5.05
C GLN A 170 6.13 -10.14 4.48
N ALA A 171 6.68 -8.93 4.60
CA ALA A 171 6.13 -7.75 3.96
C ALA A 171 6.10 -7.93 2.44
N LEU A 172 7.18 -8.41 1.82
CA LEU A 172 7.22 -8.73 0.39
C LEU A 172 6.13 -9.73 -0.01
N GLU A 173 5.91 -10.79 0.78
CA GLU A 173 4.86 -11.77 0.52
C GLU A 173 3.46 -11.15 0.63
N LEU A 174 3.23 -10.28 1.61
CA LEU A 174 2.00 -9.51 1.76
C LEU A 174 1.73 -8.64 0.53
N LEU A 175 2.74 -7.95 0.01
CA LEU A 175 2.57 -7.11 -1.19
C LEU A 175 2.27 -7.95 -2.45
N ARG A 176 2.90 -9.12 -2.60
CA ARG A 176 2.70 -10.00 -3.77
C ARG A 176 1.39 -10.77 -3.74
N THR A 177 1.04 -11.35 -2.60
CA THR A 177 -0.11 -12.27 -2.45
C THR A 177 -1.35 -11.58 -1.91
N ARG A 178 -1.20 -10.38 -1.32
CA ARG A 178 -2.22 -9.67 -0.54
C ARG A 178 -2.79 -10.50 0.60
N ARG A 179 -2.00 -11.44 1.10
CA ARG A 179 -2.34 -12.32 2.21
C ARG A 179 -1.18 -12.38 3.17
N ILE A 180 -1.48 -12.45 4.45
CA ILE A 180 -0.50 -12.72 5.49
C ILE A 180 -0.90 -13.98 6.24
N PHE A 181 0.08 -14.83 6.47
CA PHE A 181 -0.08 -16.08 7.22
C PHE A 181 0.36 -15.83 8.66
N THR A 182 -0.58 -15.88 9.59
CA THR A 182 -0.28 -15.96 11.02
C THR A 182 -0.35 -17.43 11.45
N ARG A 183 0.22 -17.79 12.61
CA ARG A 183 0.14 -19.18 13.12
C ARG A 183 -1.28 -19.75 13.18
N THR A 184 -2.27 -18.88 13.45
CA THR A 184 -3.65 -19.30 13.74
C THR A 184 -4.61 -19.04 12.60
N THR A 185 -4.35 -18.06 11.74
CA THR A 185 -5.29 -17.61 10.71
C THR A 185 -4.56 -17.04 9.49
N VAL A 186 -5.19 -17.17 8.33
CA VAL A 186 -4.77 -16.49 7.10
C VAL A 186 -5.65 -15.27 6.91
N GLN A 187 -5.02 -14.10 6.85
CA GLN A 187 -5.72 -12.85 6.68
C GLN A 187 -5.46 -12.28 5.29
N THR A 188 -6.51 -11.77 4.64
CA THR A 188 -6.42 -11.16 3.32
C THR A 188 -6.49 -9.65 3.48
N ALA A 189 -5.59 -8.92 2.82
CA ALA A 189 -5.59 -7.47 2.83
C ALA A 189 -6.85 -6.92 2.11
N PRO A 190 -7.46 -5.85 2.63
CA PRO A 190 -8.65 -5.25 2.02
C PRO A 190 -8.35 -4.67 0.63
N ARG A 191 -9.38 -4.21 -0.07
CA ARG A 191 -9.23 -3.41 -1.29
C ARG A 191 -9.97 -2.09 -1.08
N PRO A 192 -9.32 -0.92 -1.21
CA PRO A 192 -7.90 -0.68 -1.52
C PRO A 192 -6.94 -1.08 -0.37
N PHE A 193 -5.69 -1.42 -0.71
CA PHE A 193 -4.62 -1.69 0.26
C PHE A 193 -3.32 -1.00 -0.18
N LEU A 194 -2.71 -0.26 0.73
CA LEU A 194 -1.49 0.50 0.51
C LEU A 194 -0.53 0.29 1.70
N LEU A 195 0.65 -0.25 1.42
CA LEU A 195 1.81 -0.17 2.31
C LEU A 195 2.65 1.06 1.93
N VAL A 196 2.94 1.91 2.91
CA VAL A 196 3.91 3.00 2.78
C VAL A 196 5.09 2.66 3.67
N ALA A 197 6.26 2.43 3.07
CA ALA A 197 7.50 2.25 3.84
C ALA A 197 8.05 3.64 4.20
N VAL A 198 8.06 3.97 5.49
CA VAL A 198 8.57 5.24 6.00
C VAL A 198 9.95 5.02 6.59
N VAL A 199 10.98 5.59 5.97
CA VAL A 199 12.38 5.31 6.29
C VAL A 199 13.15 6.62 6.52
N GLY A 200 13.92 6.68 7.60
CA GLY A 200 14.83 7.80 7.85
C GLY A 200 16.07 7.68 6.98
N ALA A 201 16.45 8.74 6.29
CA ALA A 201 17.71 8.80 5.56
C ALA A 201 18.27 10.22 5.60
N ASP A 202 19.57 10.39 5.31
CA ASP A 202 20.22 11.70 5.35
C ASP A 202 19.98 12.51 4.07
N SER A 203 19.74 11.82 2.95
CA SER A 203 19.42 12.45 1.67
C SER A 203 18.48 11.57 0.82
N GLY A 204 17.91 12.19 -0.22
CA GLY A 204 17.09 11.50 -1.21
C GLY A 204 17.82 10.30 -1.84
N GLY A 205 17.09 9.19 -1.98
CA GLY A 205 17.58 7.94 -2.59
C GLY A 205 18.56 7.11 -1.75
N GLN A 206 18.94 7.56 -0.55
CA GLN A 206 19.72 6.77 0.40
C GLN A 206 18.88 5.83 1.27
N ALA A 207 17.57 6.05 1.33
CA ALA A 207 16.65 5.18 2.03
C ALA A 207 16.55 3.81 1.33
N ARG A 208 16.90 2.74 2.05
CA ARG A 208 17.06 1.41 1.46
C ARG A 208 16.50 0.32 2.35
N VAL A 209 15.70 -0.53 1.73
CA VAL A 209 15.22 -1.80 2.30
C VAL A 209 15.89 -2.98 1.57
N ASN A 210 15.47 -4.21 1.88
CA ASN A 210 15.94 -5.40 1.16
C ASN A 210 15.80 -5.21 -0.37
N PRO A 211 16.84 -5.54 -1.17
CA PRO A 211 16.82 -5.38 -2.62
C PRO A 211 15.55 -5.91 -3.32
N HIS A 212 15.00 -7.03 -2.85
CA HIS A 212 13.79 -7.62 -3.42
C HIS A 212 12.52 -6.83 -3.10
N LEU A 213 12.42 -6.31 -1.87
CA LEU A 213 11.31 -5.45 -1.46
C LEU A 213 11.38 -4.11 -2.17
N ASN A 214 12.58 -3.53 -2.26
CA ASN A 214 12.85 -2.29 -2.95
C ASN A 214 12.45 -2.33 -4.44
N ASP A 215 12.67 -3.48 -5.10
CA ASP A 215 12.27 -3.68 -6.50
C ASP A 215 10.74 -3.72 -6.70
N LEU A 216 9.98 -4.10 -5.67
CA LEU A 216 8.52 -4.17 -5.71
C LEU A 216 7.84 -2.84 -5.40
N LEU A 217 8.54 -1.92 -4.71
CA LEU A 217 8.01 -0.59 -4.41
C LEU A 217 7.93 0.25 -5.69
N TYR A 218 6.76 0.81 -5.95
CA TYR A 218 6.39 1.55 -7.16
C TYR A 218 7.26 2.76 -7.41
N MET A 219 7.36 3.61 -6.40
CA MET A 219 8.08 4.88 -6.44
C MET A 219 8.57 5.24 -5.04
N ALA A 220 9.56 6.12 -5.00
CA ALA A 220 10.05 6.72 -3.79
C ALA A 220 9.90 8.24 -3.83
N HIS A 221 9.57 8.82 -2.68
CA HIS A 221 9.49 10.26 -2.49
C HIS A 221 10.39 10.66 -1.33
N TRP A 222 11.31 11.59 -1.58
CA TRP A 222 12.04 12.28 -0.53
C TRP A 222 11.26 13.54 -0.15
N HIS A 223 10.96 13.70 1.13
CA HIS A 223 10.32 14.87 1.68
C HIS A 223 11.33 15.63 2.53
N ASP A 224 11.48 16.92 2.23
CA ASP A 224 12.30 17.83 3.02
C ASP A 224 11.44 18.42 4.16
N PRO A 225 11.86 18.36 5.44
CA PRO A 225 11.14 18.99 6.54
C PRO A 225 10.97 20.50 6.37
N GLU A 226 11.78 21.17 5.54
CA GLU A 226 11.61 22.58 5.23
C GLU A 226 10.34 22.86 4.41
N ASP A 227 9.82 21.88 3.68
CA ASP A 227 8.56 22.00 2.92
C ASP A 227 7.32 22.06 3.84
N GLY A 228 7.48 21.73 5.12
CA GLY A 228 6.42 21.76 6.12
C GLY A 228 5.45 20.59 6.04
N PHE A 229 4.58 20.49 7.05
CA PHE A 229 3.58 19.42 7.17
C PHE A 229 2.19 20.04 7.26
N VAL A 230 1.54 20.23 6.10
CA VAL A 230 0.30 21.01 5.96
C VAL A 230 -0.80 20.49 6.90
N ASN A 231 -1.07 19.18 6.91
CA ASN A 231 -2.17 18.65 7.72
C ASN A 231 -1.85 18.69 9.23
N LEU A 232 -0.60 18.47 9.63
CA LEU A 232 -0.16 18.60 11.01
C LEU A 232 -0.23 20.05 11.50
N GLU A 233 0.18 21.01 10.68
CA GLU A 233 0.09 22.43 10.99
C GLU A 233 -1.36 22.87 11.14
N GLU A 234 -2.24 22.44 10.24
CA GLU A 234 -3.69 22.69 10.34
C GLU A 234 -4.29 22.05 11.61
N MET A 235 -3.90 20.82 11.95
CA MET A 235 -4.33 20.18 13.20
C MET A 235 -3.83 20.91 14.45
N ARG A 236 -2.61 21.47 14.42
CA ARG A 236 -2.07 22.26 15.54
C ARG A 236 -2.75 23.64 15.64
N ALA A 237 -3.19 24.19 14.52
CA ALA A 237 -3.82 25.50 14.45
C ALA A 237 -5.35 25.48 14.71
N ALA A 238 -6.03 24.38 14.41
CA ALA A 238 -7.48 24.24 14.57
C ALA A 238 -7.86 23.38 15.79
N GLU A 239 -8.81 23.87 16.59
CA GLU A 239 -9.53 23.05 17.57
C GLU A 239 -10.56 22.17 16.85
N ASP A 240 -10.22 20.90 16.59
CA ASP A 240 -11.11 19.77 16.23
C ASP A 240 -12.38 20.11 15.40
N ILE A 241 -12.22 20.70 14.21
CA ILE A 241 -13.31 20.68 13.21
C ILE A 241 -13.15 19.41 12.39
N ALA A 242 -14.15 18.52 12.45
CA ALA A 242 -14.20 17.32 11.64
C ALA A 242 -14.34 17.71 10.15
N THR A 243 -13.22 17.82 9.45
CA THR A 243 -13.19 18.03 8.00
C THR A 243 -13.70 16.76 7.30
N GLU A 244 -14.70 16.91 6.42
CA GLU A 244 -15.16 15.78 5.61
C GLU A 244 -14.06 15.32 4.65
N PRO A 245 -13.92 14.00 4.46
CA PRO A 245 -12.86 13.48 3.63
C PRO A 245 -12.99 13.87 2.16
N VAL A 246 -11.96 14.56 1.66
CA VAL A 246 -11.96 15.16 0.32
C VAL A 246 -12.14 14.12 -0.78
N PHE A 247 -11.62 12.90 -0.57
CA PHE A 247 -11.52 11.83 -1.57
C PHE A 247 -12.10 10.47 -1.14
N SER A 248 -13.03 10.44 -0.18
CA SER A 248 -13.60 9.17 0.33
C SER A 248 -14.10 8.19 -0.75
N ASP A 249 -14.60 8.69 -1.88
CA ASP A 249 -15.11 7.89 -3.00
C ASP A 249 -14.11 7.77 -4.17
N ALA A 250 -12.99 8.48 -4.13
CA ALA A 250 -12.07 8.60 -5.26
C ALA A 250 -11.06 7.44 -5.36
N VAL A 251 -10.82 6.72 -4.28
CA VAL A 251 -9.86 5.59 -4.22
C VAL A 251 -10.30 4.41 -5.09
N GLY A 252 -11.58 4.38 -5.47
CA GLY A 252 -12.15 3.45 -6.43
C GLY A 252 -12.77 4.12 -7.64
N CYS A 253 -12.54 5.43 -7.87
CA CYS A 253 -13.22 6.14 -8.93
C CYS A 253 -12.88 5.47 -10.27
N PRO A 254 -13.86 4.85 -10.95
CA PRO A 254 -13.60 4.15 -12.20
C PRO A 254 -13.09 5.11 -13.29
N ILE A 255 -13.27 6.42 -13.08
CA ILE A 255 -12.80 7.49 -13.96
C ILE A 255 -11.28 7.44 -14.09
N PHE A 256 -10.53 7.59 -12.99
CA PHE A 256 -9.06 7.55 -13.06
C PHE A 256 -8.57 6.21 -13.63
N VAL A 257 -9.14 5.09 -13.18
CA VAL A 257 -8.72 3.76 -13.62
C VAL A 257 -9.03 3.51 -15.10
N ALA A 258 -10.14 4.02 -15.62
CA ALA A 258 -10.49 3.91 -17.04
C ALA A 258 -9.60 4.81 -17.89
N SER A 259 -9.35 6.04 -17.46
CA SER A 259 -8.47 6.99 -18.15
C SER A 259 -7.02 6.49 -18.26
N LEU A 260 -6.53 5.67 -17.32
CA LEU A 260 -5.20 5.04 -17.42
C LEU A 260 -5.02 4.20 -18.69
N HIS A 261 -6.10 3.60 -19.21
CA HIS A 261 -6.03 2.70 -20.35
C HIS A 261 -6.07 3.42 -21.70
N ASP A 262 -6.48 4.68 -21.74
CA ASP A 262 -6.69 5.43 -22.98
C ASP A 262 -5.52 6.37 -23.34
N VAL A 263 -4.57 6.56 -22.42
CA VAL A 263 -3.41 7.45 -22.63
C VAL A 263 -2.55 6.96 -23.80
N GLN A 264 -2.39 7.82 -24.80
CA GLN A 264 -1.62 7.52 -26.01
C GLN A 264 -0.12 7.80 -25.83
N PHE A 265 0.70 6.92 -26.42
CA PHE A 265 2.15 7.05 -26.46
C PHE A 265 2.62 7.28 -27.88
N ASP A 266 3.26 8.42 -28.12
CA ASP A 266 3.97 8.64 -29.37
C ASP A 266 5.26 7.81 -29.41
N ILE A 267 5.59 7.32 -30.61
CA ILE A 267 6.77 6.46 -30.84
C ILE A 267 8.06 7.17 -30.39
N GLU A 268 8.14 8.48 -30.54
CA GLU A 268 9.29 9.28 -30.12
C GLU A 268 9.41 9.38 -28.60
N VAL A 269 8.29 9.49 -27.89
CA VAL A 269 8.25 9.51 -26.42
C VAL A 269 8.62 8.14 -25.85
N VAL A 270 8.15 7.06 -26.48
CA VAL A 270 8.58 5.68 -26.12
C VAL A 270 10.09 5.52 -26.31
N ARG A 271 10.65 6.08 -27.38
CA ARG A 271 12.10 6.09 -27.61
C ARG A 271 12.82 6.89 -26.52
N TYR A 272 12.32 8.07 -26.16
CA TYR A 272 12.86 8.89 -25.08
C TYR A 272 12.88 8.15 -23.74
N GLN A 273 11.75 7.51 -23.39
CA GLN A 273 11.62 6.66 -22.21
C GLN A 273 12.69 5.55 -22.19
N MET A 274 12.83 4.81 -23.30
CA MET A 274 13.80 3.71 -23.39
C MET A 274 15.26 4.19 -23.39
N ASN A 275 15.53 5.38 -23.95
CA ASN A 275 16.83 6.01 -23.87
C ASN A 275 17.20 6.31 -22.42
N ILE A 276 16.33 6.95 -21.64
CA ILE A 276 16.58 7.19 -20.20
C ILE A 276 16.95 5.90 -19.46
N VAL A 277 16.16 4.83 -19.66
CA VAL A 277 16.44 3.52 -19.04
C VAL A 277 17.81 2.97 -19.46
N SER A 278 18.17 3.13 -20.74
CA SER A 278 19.45 2.67 -21.26
C SER A 278 20.62 3.47 -20.69
N PHE A 279 20.51 4.80 -20.61
CA PHE A 279 21.54 5.69 -20.08
C PHE A 279 21.76 5.48 -18.58
N LEU A 280 20.69 5.33 -17.80
CA LEU A 280 20.81 5.00 -16.38
C LEU A 280 21.51 3.64 -16.15
N ARG A 281 21.31 2.64 -17.02
CA ARG A 281 21.97 1.32 -16.92
C ARG A 281 23.47 1.37 -17.25
N ILE A 282 23.90 2.29 -18.10
CA ILE A 282 25.31 2.43 -18.50
C ILE A 282 26.06 3.48 -17.67
N HIS A 283 25.35 4.26 -16.84
CA HIS A 283 25.91 5.33 -16.04
C HIS A 283 27.08 4.84 -15.19
N ARG A 284 28.13 5.66 -15.08
CA ARG A 284 29.39 5.28 -14.42
C ARG A 284 29.22 5.06 -12.92
N ALA A 285 28.40 5.89 -12.28
CA ALA A 285 28.22 5.91 -10.82
C ALA A 285 27.23 4.86 -10.28
N VAL A 286 26.59 4.04 -11.14
CA VAL A 286 25.51 3.11 -10.75
C VAL A 286 25.99 1.66 -10.65
N ASP A 287 25.75 1.04 -9.49
CA ASP A 287 26.16 -0.31 -9.11
C ASP A 287 25.03 -1.31 -9.36
N GLY A 288 25.08 -1.91 -10.54
CA GLY A 288 24.05 -2.85 -11.00
C GLY A 288 22.95 -2.19 -11.82
N GLY A 289 22.42 -2.94 -12.78
CA GLY A 289 21.47 -2.41 -13.75
C GLY A 289 20.07 -2.18 -13.18
N ILE A 290 19.34 -1.26 -13.80
CA ILE A 290 17.89 -1.09 -13.60
C ILE A 290 17.15 -2.38 -13.93
N THR A 291 16.34 -2.83 -12.98
CA THR A 291 15.48 -4.00 -13.12
C THR A 291 14.38 -3.79 -14.17
N PRO A 292 13.91 -4.86 -14.84
CA PRO A 292 12.77 -4.77 -15.76
C PRO A 292 11.47 -4.39 -15.05
N THR A 293 11.32 -4.72 -13.77
CA THR A 293 10.19 -4.31 -12.92
C THR A 293 10.10 -2.79 -12.82
N ALA A 294 11.23 -2.12 -12.64
CA ALA A 294 11.29 -0.66 -12.62
C ALA A 294 10.76 -0.03 -13.90
N THR A 295 11.10 -0.60 -15.08
CA THR A 295 10.60 -0.10 -16.37
C THR A 295 9.08 -0.22 -16.48
N LYS A 296 8.47 -1.26 -15.91
CA LYS A 296 7.01 -1.40 -15.84
C LYS A 296 6.36 -0.35 -14.94
N HIS A 297 6.94 -0.13 -13.76
CA HIS A 297 6.47 0.90 -12.85
C HIS A 297 6.62 2.30 -13.45
N PHE A 298 7.72 2.53 -14.19
CA PHE A 298 7.95 3.76 -14.91
C PHE A 298 6.86 4.05 -15.96
N GLU A 299 6.57 3.08 -16.83
CA GLU A 299 5.50 3.21 -17.83
C GLU A 299 4.12 3.42 -17.17
N ARG A 300 3.84 2.70 -16.07
CA ARG A 300 2.58 2.82 -15.33
C ARG A 300 2.45 4.20 -14.67
N LEU A 301 3.54 4.76 -14.14
CA LEU A 301 3.52 6.09 -13.52
C LEU A 301 3.28 7.19 -14.56
N ILE A 302 3.93 7.09 -15.70
CA ILE A 302 3.71 8.00 -16.83
C ILE A 302 2.22 8.01 -17.24
N LYS A 303 1.60 6.82 -17.36
CA LYS A 303 0.15 6.68 -17.63
C LYS A 303 -0.72 7.28 -16.53
N CYS A 304 -0.30 7.21 -15.28
CA CYS A 304 -1.02 7.82 -14.17
C CYS A 304 -0.94 9.33 -14.15
N LEU A 305 0.19 9.92 -14.59
CA LEU A 305 0.40 11.35 -14.56
C LEU A 305 -0.34 12.11 -15.66
N ALA A 306 -0.45 11.57 -16.88
CA ALA A 306 -1.05 12.31 -17.99
C ALA A 306 -2.50 12.78 -17.72
N PRO A 307 -3.43 11.92 -17.22
CA PRO A 307 -4.78 12.35 -16.90
C PRO A 307 -4.83 13.38 -15.77
N LEU A 308 -3.91 13.31 -14.81
CA LEU A 308 -3.81 14.29 -13.72
C LEU A 308 -3.46 15.68 -14.25
N HIS A 309 -2.72 15.77 -15.35
CA HIS A 309 -2.40 17.04 -16.00
C HIS A 309 -3.43 17.46 -17.08
N ARG A 310 -4.60 16.79 -17.17
CA ARG A 310 -5.59 17.01 -18.23
C ARG A 310 -5.05 16.74 -19.64
N LEU A 311 -4.14 15.76 -19.76
CA LEU A 311 -3.55 15.36 -21.03
C LEU A 311 -3.94 13.93 -21.38
N ASP A 312 -4.39 13.73 -22.61
CA ASP A 312 -4.72 12.40 -23.15
C ASP A 312 -3.50 11.68 -23.76
N PHE A 313 -2.37 12.39 -23.83
CA PHE A 313 -1.11 11.91 -24.37
C PHE A 313 0.05 12.20 -23.42
N VAL A 314 1.13 11.44 -23.57
CA VAL A 314 2.33 11.59 -22.74
C VAL A 314 3.26 12.65 -23.31
N THR A 315 3.71 13.58 -22.46
CA THR A 315 4.77 14.54 -22.81
C THR A 315 6.14 14.13 -22.22
N PRO A 316 7.27 14.54 -22.83
CA PRO A 316 8.61 14.26 -22.32
C PRO A 316 8.83 14.77 -20.89
N SER A 317 8.20 15.88 -20.51
CA SER A 317 8.27 16.43 -19.16
C SER A 317 7.68 15.48 -18.11
N LEU A 318 6.56 14.82 -18.41
CA LEU A 318 5.98 13.80 -17.52
C LEU A 318 6.89 12.58 -17.38
N VAL A 319 7.56 12.20 -18.47
CA VAL A 319 8.55 11.12 -18.46
C VAL A 319 9.73 11.47 -17.55
N ALA A 320 10.24 12.71 -17.61
CA ALA A 320 11.30 13.18 -16.74
C ALA A 320 10.89 13.19 -15.26
N MET A 321 9.68 13.71 -14.95
CA MET A 321 9.14 13.70 -13.59
C MET A 321 8.99 12.27 -13.03
N ALA A 322 8.42 11.37 -13.84
CA ALA A 322 8.26 9.98 -13.45
C ALA A 322 9.60 9.28 -13.20
N ALA A 323 10.65 9.64 -13.96
CA ALA A 323 11.98 9.06 -13.79
C ALA A 323 12.57 9.42 -12.42
N LYS A 324 12.43 10.70 -12.00
CA LYS A 324 12.87 11.16 -10.68
C LYS A 324 12.22 10.36 -9.55
N LYS A 325 10.92 10.09 -9.61
CA LYS A 325 10.22 9.36 -8.53
C LYS A 325 10.41 7.83 -8.56
N VAL A 326 10.53 7.21 -9.74
CA VAL A 326 10.62 5.72 -9.83
C VAL A 326 12.03 5.20 -9.57
N TYR A 327 13.06 5.93 -9.99
CA TYR A 327 14.45 5.45 -9.91
C TYR A 327 15.18 5.82 -8.63
N LEU A 328 14.64 6.78 -7.85
CA LEU A 328 15.28 7.32 -6.65
C LEU A 328 15.76 6.23 -5.66
N HIS A 329 14.89 5.31 -5.26
CA HIS A 329 15.25 4.22 -4.34
C HIS A 329 15.98 3.06 -5.03
N ARG A 330 15.90 2.96 -6.35
CA ARG A 330 16.39 1.79 -7.12
C ARG A 330 17.86 1.91 -7.49
N ILE A 331 18.37 3.14 -7.64
CA ILE A 331 19.76 3.41 -7.98
C ILE A 331 20.64 3.07 -6.78
N LYS A 332 21.62 2.20 -7.00
CA LYS A 332 22.67 1.91 -6.04
C LYS A 332 23.94 2.60 -6.49
N MET A 333 24.60 3.30 -5.59
CA MET A 333 25.86 3.97 -5.92
C MET A 333 27.03 3.00 -5.88
N VAL A 334 27.94 3.12 -6.84
CA VAL A 334 29.17 2.33 -6.94
C VAL A 334 30.15 2.77 -5.86
N LYS A 335 30.72 1.79 -5.16
CA LYS A 335 31.90 2.05 -4.32
C LYS A 335 33.11 2.25 -5.23
N ALA A 336 33.96 3.24 -4.93
CA ALA A 336 35.13 3.56 -5.75
C ALA A 336 36.02 2.34 -6.09
N GLN A 337 36.12 1.35 -5.20
CA GLN A 337 36.90 0.13 -5.42
C GLN A 337 36.24 -0.86 -6.40
N ALA A 338 34.92 -0.83 -6.52
CA ALA A 338 34.12 -1.71 -7.37
C ALA A 338 33.80 -1.08 -8.73
N GLU A 339 34.33 0.10 -9.03
CA GLU A 339 34.15 0.78 -10.31
C GLU A 339 34.78 -0.06 -11.45
N ARG A 340 34.07 -0.17 -12.57
CA ARG A 340 34.49 -0.89 -13.79
C ARG A 340 35.91 -0.50 -14.26
N SER A 341 36.29 0.77 -14.16
CA SER A 341 37.59 1.33 -14.56
C SER A 341 38.75 0.83 -13.69
N MET A 342 38.47 0.35 -12.48
CA MET A 342 39.47 -0.29 -11.61
C MET A 342 40.00 -1.59 -12.24
N GLN A 343 39.17 -2.29 -13.03
CA GLN A 343 39.60 -3.49 -13.78
C GLN A 343 40.64 -3.16 -14.87
N TRP A 344 40.73 -1.89 -15.26
CA TRP A 344 41.63 -1.38 -16.30
C TRP A 344 42.81 -0.57 -15.73
N GLY A 345 43.03 -0.62 -14.41
CA GLY A 345 44.18 0.02 -13.76
C GLY A 345 44.04 1.52 -13.53
N SER A 346 42.81 2.03 -13.41
CA SER A 346 42.58 3.44 -13.02
C SER A 346 43.08 3.73 -11.61
N ASP A 347 43.47 4.98 -11.35
CA ASP A 347 43.84 5.43 -10.01
C ASP A 347 42.60 5.59 -9.11
N LEU A 348 42.66 5.02 -7.90
CA LEU A 348 41.57 5.05 -6.93
C LEU A 348 41.28 6.48 -6.47
N ALA A 349 42.32 7.31 -6.28
CA ALA A 349 42.14 8.68 -5.85
C ALA A 349 41.33 9.50 -6.88
N ALA A 350 41.63 9.31 -8.16
CA ALA A 350 40.89 9.94 -9.25
C ALA A 350 39.44 9.44 -9.33
N VAL A 351 39.20 8.14 -9.18
CA VAL A 351 37.83 7.58 -9.19
C VAL A 351 37.03 8.09 -7.99
N LYS A 352 37.65 8.14 -6.81
CA LYS A 352 36.99 8.65 -5.60
C LYS A 352 36.60 10.12 -5.76
N ALA A 353 37.49 10.95 -6.29
CA ALA A 353 37.21 12.37 -6.53
C ALA A 353 36.05 12.58 -7.53
N VAL A 354 35.89 11.69 -8.51
CA VAL A 354 34.75 11.74 -9.45
C VAL A 354 33.43 11.32 -8.79
N LEU A 355 33.47 10.46 -7.77
CA LEU A 355 32.26 9.89 -7.13
C LEU A 355 31.86 10.58 -5.82
N GLU A 356 32.66 11.50 -5.29
CA GLU A 356 32.49 12.06 -3.94
C GLU A 356 31.18 12.86 -3.78
N ASP A 357 30.78 13.59 -4.81
CA ASP A 357 29.62 14.49 -4.79
C ASP A 357 28.44 14.02 -5.65
N ILE A 358 28.45 12.76 -6.11
CA ILE A 358 27.40 12.23 -6.97
C ILE A 358 26.41 11.41 -6.13
N GLY A 359 25.20 11.94 -5.94
CA GLY A 359 24.06 11.25 -5.36
C GLY A 359 23.18 10.54 -6.40
N PRO A 360 22.20 9.73 -5.96
CA PRO A 360 21.25 9.08 -6.86
C PRO A 360 20.35 10.09 -7.59
N GLU A 361 20.07 11.24 -6.98
CA GLU A 361 19.33 12.33 -7.62
C GLU A 361 20.13 12.94 -8.76
N ASP A 362 21.40 13.28 -8.51
CA ASP A 362 22.31 13.85 -9.52
C ASP A 362 22.46 12.92 -10.73
N VAL A 363 22.59 11.61 -10.50
CA VAL A 363 22.62 10.61 -11.59
C VAL A 363 21.37 10.67 -12.46
N ILE A 364 20.19 10.85 -11.87
CA ILE A 364 18.94 10.94 -12.62
C ILE A 364 18.91 12.25 -13.41
N GLU A 365 19.31 13.36 -12.80
CA GLU A 365 19.34 14.66 -13.45
C GLU A 365 20.34 14.71 -14.61
N ASP A 366 21.55 14.17 -14.41
CA ASP A 366 22.57 14.03 -15.44
C ASP A 366 22.04 13.24 -16.64
N VAL A 367 21.35 12.12 -16.40
CA VAL A 367 20.79 11.32 -17.49
C VAL A 367 19.65 12.05 -18.20
N ILE A 368 18.76 12.73 -17.47
CA ILE A 368 17.67 13.50 -18.08
C ILE A 368 18.23 14.64 -18.93
N ALA A 369 19.31 15.30 -18.48
CA ALA A 369 19.98 16.37 -19.23
C ALA A 369 20.72 15.85 -20.47
N MET A 370 21.30 14.64 -20.40
CA MET A 370 22.03 14.02 -21.50
C MET A 370 21.11 13.52 -22.62
N VAL A 371 19.91 13.01 -22.28
CA VAL A 371 18.96 12.49 -23.27
C VAL A 371 18.14 13.63 -23.86
N THR A 372 18.31 13.88 -25.16
CA THR A 372 17.53 14.92 -25.85
C THR A 372 16.05 14.55 -25.91
N PRO A 373 15.13 15.43 -25.44
CA PRO A 373 13.70 15.21 -25.58
C PRO A 373 13.29 15.30 -27.06
N PRO A 374 12.26 14.55 -27.49
CA PRO A 374 11.68 14.69 -28.83
C PRO A 374 11.04 16.08 -28.96
N VAL A 375 11.07 16.62 -30.19
CA VAL A 375 10.68 18.00 -30.53
C VAL A 375 9.20 18.10 -30.88
#